data_AF-A0A0B1ZFM9-F1
#
_entry.id   AF-A0A0B1ZFM9-F1
#
_cell.length_a   1.000
_cell.length_b   1.000
_cell.length_c   1.000
_cell.angle_alpha   90.00
_cell.angle_beta   90.00
_cell.angle_gamma   90.00
#
_symmetry.space_group_name_H-M   'P 1'
#
loop_
_entity.id
_entity.type
_entity.pdbx_description
1 polymer ?
#
loop_
_entity_poly.entity_id
_entity_poly.type
_entity_poly.pdbx_seq_one_letter_code
_entity_poly.pdbx_strand_id
1 'polypeptide(L)'
;MSKIAAIVGRFLLALIFIFSGAGKLMDVAGTEAMITGVGLAGGLAIPVGIFELVAGLCLAAGFMVRLVAVLLAVFTVLTIIFFHNQLGDPMQQVMVLKNLAIIGGLALAFAHSQMWSHYYAISRERRGEVAARSAQERVHEAELRAARAEARAEALGHDRDDVSHHEYQREGAVDTDDDGVPDTRRRRRWFDW
;
A
#
# COMPACT_ATOMS: atom_id res chain seq x y z
N MET A 1 -11.81 -4.44 -11.35
CA MET A 1 -13.29 -4.51 -11.54
C MET A 1 -14.05 -4.63 -10.20
N SER A 2 -13.78 -5.58 -9.30
CA SER A 2 -14.61 -5.76 -8.07
C SER A 2 -14.60 -4.61 -7.06
N LYS A 3 -13.52 -3.82 -6.98
CA LYS A 3 -13.39 -2.72 -6.01
C LYS A 3 -14.36 -1.56 -6.28
N ILE A 4 -14.53 -1.19 -7.55
CA ILE A 4 -15.44 -0.09 -7.95
C ILE A 4 -16.88 -0.50 -7.64
N ALA A 5 -17.28 -1.72 -8.00
CA ALA A 5 -18.60 -2.25 -7.69
C ALA A 5 -18.89 -2.27 -6.17
N ALA A 6 -17.90 -2.63 -5.34
CA ALA A 6 -18.05 -2.61 -3.89
C ALA A 6 -18.20 -1.19 -3.31
N ILE A 7 -17.51 -0.20 -3.88
CA ILE A 7 -17.65 1.21 -3.48
C ILE A 7 -19.03 1.74 -3.88
N VAL A 8 -19.43 1.50 -5.13
CA VAL A 8 -20.75 1.92 -5.65
C VAL A 8 -21.88 1.27 -4.84
N GLY A 9 -21.82 -0.03 -4.59
CA GLY A 9 -22.81 -0.73 -3.78
C GLY A 9 -22.92 -0.17 -2.36
N ARG A 10 -21.78 0.15 -1.73
CA ARG A 10 -21.78 0.77 -0.40
C ARG A 10 -22.40 2.17 -0.42
N PHE A 11 -22.10 2.96 -1.44
CA PHE A 11 -22.66 4.30 -1.59
C PHE A 11 -24.18 4.26 -1.80
N LEU A 12 -24.66 3.33 -2.62
CA LEU A 12 -26.10 3.11 -2.84
C LEU A 12 -26.81 2.67 -1.55
N LEU A 13 -26.21 1.78 -0.77
CA LEU A 13 -26.76 1.39 0.54
C LEU A 13 -26.79 2.57 1.51
N ALA A 14 -25.70 3.32 1.59
CA ALA A 14 -25.60 4.49 2.45
C ALA A 14 -26.64 5.57 2.10
N LEU A 15 -26.92 5.76 0.81
CA LEU A 15 -27.89 6.75 0.34
C LEU A 15 -29.28 6.55 0.95
N ILE A 16 -29.71 5.29 1.10
CA ILE A 16 -31.02 4.96 1.67
C ILE A 16 -31.10 5.46 3.12
N PHE A 17 -30.06 5.21 3.92
CA PHE A 17 -29.99 5.65 5.32
C PHE A 17 -29.86 7.16 5.45
N ILE A 18 -29.09 7.81 4.56
CA ILE A 18 -28.94 9.26 4.57
C ILE A 18 -30.28 9.95 4.30
N PHE A 19 -31.00 9.54 3.26
CA PHE A 19 -32.32 10.11 2.94
C PHE A 19 -33.35 9.79 4.02
N SER A 20 -33.36 8.55 4.52
CA SER A 20 -34.26 8.10 5.58
C SER A 20 -34.02 8.88 6.88
N GLY A 21 -32.76 9.03 7.31
CA GLY A 21 -32.38 9.78 8.50
C GLY A 21 -32.65 11.28 8.38
N ALA A 22 -32.32 11.88 7.22
CA ALA A 22 -32.65 13.28 6.94
C ALA A 22 -34.16 13.52 6.97
N GLY A 23 -34.96 12.62 6.38
CA GLY A 23 -36.42 12.69 6.44
C GLY A 23 -36.97 12.69 7.87
N LYS A 24 -36.43 11.83 8.75
CA LYS A 24 -36.81 11.78 10.17
C LYS A 24 -36.48 13.07 10.92
N LEU A 25 -35.39 13.74 10.54
CA LEU A 25 -34.98 15.02 11.16
C LEU A 25 -35.74 16.22 10.60
N MET A 26 -36.26 16.14 9.38
CA MET A 26 -37.12 17.17 8.80
C MET A 26 -38.54 17.11 9.37
N ASP A 27 -39.04 15.91 9.67
CA ASP A 27 -40.34 15.69 10.31
C ASP A 27 -40.19 14.91 11.62
N VAL A 28 -39.61 15.59 12.62
CA VAL A 28 -39.41 15.01 13.96
C VAL A 28 -40.76 14.70 14.60
N ALA A 29 -41.77 15.55 14.42
CA ALA A 29 -43.09 15.37 15.03
C ALA A 29 -43.81 14.13 14.47
N GLY A 30 -43.80 13.94 13.14
CA GLY A 30 -44.37 12.74 12.52
C GLY A 30 -43.61 11.46 12.90
N THR A 31 -42.28 11.53 12.95
CA THR A 31 -41.44 10.40 13.38
C THR A 31 -41.73 10.02 14.84
N GLU A 32 -41.85 11.01 15.72
CA GLU A 32 -42.15 10.81 17.13
C GLU A 32 -43.54 10.20 17.33
N ALA A 33 -44.54 10.66 16.58
CA ALA A 33 -45.87 10.06 16.58
C ALA A 33 -45.85 8.59 16.13
N MET A 34 -45.05 8.24 15.11
CA MET A 34 -44.87 6.84 14.70
C MET A 34 -44.22 5.99 15.79
N ILE A 35 -43.15 6.49 16.42
CA ILE A 35 -42.41 5.76 17.48
C ILE A 35 -43.29 5.50 18.69
N THR A 36 -43.99 6.53 19.18
CA THR A 36 -44.92 6.37 20.30
C THR A 36 -46.11 5.48 19.94
N GLY A 37 -46.56 5.50 18.68
CA GLY A 37 -47.63 4.64 18.16
C GLY A 37 -47.32 3.14 18.18
N VAL A 38 -46.05 2.76 18.15
CA VAL A 38 -45.59 1.35 18.29
C VAL A 38 -45.22 0.99 19.73
N GLY A 39 -45.50 1.87 20.70
CA GLY A 39 -45.28 1.62 22.14
C GLY A 39 -43.86 1.88 22.64
N LEU A 40 -43.01 2.53 21.85
CA LEU A 40 -41.68 2.97 22.28
C LEU A 40 -41.76 4.29 23.07
N ALA A 41 -40.77 4.51 23.95
CA ALA A 41 -40.68 5.73 24.73
C ALA A 41 -40.45 6.96 23.83
N GLY A 42 -41.04 8.08 24.24
CA GLY A 42 -40.85 9.34 23.52
C GLY A 42 -39.44 9.92 23.67
N GLY A 43 -39.10 10.87 22.80
CA GLY A 43 -37.80 11.52 22.69
C GLY A 43 -36.80 10.77 21.81
N LEU A 44 -37.20 9.68 21.16
CA LEU A 44 -36.32 8.84 20.34
C LEU A 44 -36.20 9.29 18.89
N ALA A 45 -37.11 10.14 18.38
CA ALA A 45 -37.07 10.56 16.97
C ALA A 45 -35.74 11.24 16.59
N ILE A 46 -35.27 12.18 17.42
CA ILE A 46 -34.01 12.92 17.18
C ILE A 46 -32.79 11.99 17.22
N PRO A 47 -32.54 11.20 18.29
CA PRO A 47 -31.36 10.35 18.34
C PRO A 47 -31.37 9.28 17.26
N VAL A 48 -32.53 8.72 16.91
CA VAL A 48 -32.65 7.76 15.80
C VAL A 48 -32.32 8.42 14.46
N GLY A 49 -32.88 9.60 14.17
CA GLY A 49 -32.61 10.33 12.93
C GLY A 49 -31.13 10.71 12.79
N ILE A 50 -30.51 11.22 13.86
CA ILE A 50 -29.07 11.55 13.88
C ILE A 50 -28.24 10.29 13.69
N PHE A 51 -28.55 9.22 14.43
CA PHE A 51 -27.84 7.95 14.32
C PHE A 51 -27.87 7.41 12.89
N GLU A 52 -29.05 7.37 12.26
CA GLU A 52 -29.22 6.84 10.92
C GLU A 52 -28.48 7.68 9.87
N LEU A 53 -28.54 9.01 10.01
CA LEU A 53 -27.84 9.93 9.12
C LEU A 53 -26.32 9.81 9.25
N VAL A 54 -25.80 9.83 10.49
CA VAL A 54 -24.35 9.72 10.75
C VAL A 54 -23.84 8.34 10.36
N ALA A 55 -24.55 7.27 10.71
CA ALA A 55 -24.17 5.91 10.32
C ALA A 55 -24.19 5.74 8.79
N GLY A 56 -25.20 6.27 8.10
CA GLY A 56 -25.24 6.32 6.64
C GLY A 56 -24.03 7.06 6.05
N LEU A 57 -23.67 8.21 6.61
CA LEU A 57 -22.51 8.98 6.17
C LEU A 57 -21.18 8.26 6.43
N CYS A 58 -21.03 7.62 7.60
CA CYS A 58 -19.86 6.79 7.90
C CYS A 58 -19.75 5.60 6.95
N LEU A 59 -20.89 4.98 6.60
CA LEU A 59 -20.95 3.89 5.63
C LEU A 59 -20.48 4.38 4.25
N ALA A 60 -20.97 5.54 3.78
CA ALA A 60 -20.55 6.15 2.52
C ALA A 60 -19.05 6.49 2.51
N ALA A 61 -18.55 7.12 3.58
CA ALA A 61 -17.15 7.50 3.74
C ALA A 61 -16.20 6.28 3.88
N GLY A 62 -16.75 5.09 4.12
CA GLY A 62 -15.95 3.89 4.36
C GLY A 62 -15.29 3.85 5.74
N PHE A 63 -15.78 4.65 6.69
CA PHE A 63 -15.26 4.69 8.05
C PHE A 63 -15.91 3.59 8.90
N MET A 64 -15.09 2.76 9.54
CA MET A 64 -15.56 1.66 10.41
C MET A 64 -16.68 0.79 9.82
N VAL A 65 -16.64 0.53 8.49
CA VAL A 65 -17.75 -0.09 7.75
C VAL A 65 -18.29 -1.37 8.39
N ARG A 66 -17.43 -2.21 8.98
CA ARG A 66 -17.90 -3.43 9.66
C ARG A 66 -18.82 -3.14 10.84
N LEU A 67 -18.42 -2.23 11.74
CA LEU A 67 -19.24 -1.85 12.88
C LEU A 67 -20.52 -1.16 12.43
N VAL A 68 -20.39 -0.20 11.52
CA VAL A 68 -21.53 0.58 11.00
C VAL A 68 -22.53 -0.33 10.29
N ALA A 69 -22.06 -1.29 9.47
CA ALA A 69 -22.93 -2.22 8.77
C ALA A 69 -23.70 -3.14 9.74
N VAL A 70 -23.05 -3.64 10.79
CA VAL A 70 -23.72 -4.46 11.82
C VAL A 70 -24.76 -3.63 12.58
N LEU A 71 -24.40 -2.41 13.00
CA LEU A 71 -25.33 -1.51 13.70
C LEU A 71 -26.55 -1.16 12.83
N LEU A 72 -26.33 -0.80 11.56
CA LEU A 72 -27.42 -0.51 10.63
C LEU A 72 -28.27 -1.76 10.31
N ALA A 73 -27.66 -2.95 10.25
CA ALA A 73 -28.39 -4.19 10.03
C ALA A 73 -29.32 -4.50 11.21
N VAL A 74 -28.82 -4.39 12.44
CA VAL A 74 -29.63 -4.55 13.66
C VAL A 74 -30.75 -3.50 13.71
N PHE A 75 -30.44 -2.24 13.41
CA PHE A 75 -31.44 -1.17 13.33
C PHE A 75 -32.54 -1.48 12.30
N THR A 76 -32.16 -2.00 11.14
CA THR A 76 -33.11 -2.36 10.07
C THR A 76 -34.00 -3.53 10.49
N VAL A 77 -33.45 -4.53 11.20
CA VAL A 77 -34.23 -5.63 11.77
C VAL A 77 -35.24 -5.12 12.79
N LEU A 78 -34.83 -4.24 13.71
CA LEU A 78 -35.74 -3.62 14.67
C LEU A 78 -36.86 -2.86 13.96
N THR A 79 -36.53 -2.15 12.89
CA THR A 79 -37.53 -1.41 12.09
C THR A 79 -38.59 -2.34 11.49
N ILE A 80 -38.18 -3.51 10.97
CA ILE A 80 -39.11 -4.53 10.46
C ILE A 80 -40.06 -5.00 11.58
N ILE A 81 -39.51 -5.35 12.75
CA ILE A 81 -40.28 -5.92 13.85
C ILE A 81 -41.31 -4.92 14.39
N PHE A 82 -40.92 -3.65 14.57
CA PHE A 82 -41.80 -2.64 15.16
C PHE A 82 -42.80 -2.04 14.17
N PHE A 83 -42.42 -1.84 12.90
CA PHE A 83 -43.21 -1.05 11.95
C PHE A 83 -43.88 -1.86 10.83
N HIS A 84 -43.55 -3.14 10.65
CA HIS A 84 -44.07 -3.96 9.54
C HIS A 84 -44.69 -5.27 10.01
N ASN A 85 -45.58 -5.19 11.01
CA ASN A 85 -46.18 -6.35 11.65
C ASN A 85 -47.53 -6.79 11.04
N GLN A 86 -48.08 -6.07 10.05
CA GLN A 86 -49.32 -6.46 9.36
C GLN A 86 -49.00 -7.18 8.05
N LEU A 87 -48.64 -8.46 8.18
CA LEU A 87 -48.28 -9.33 7.05
C LEU A 87 -49.45 -9.61 6.07
N GLY A 88 -50.66 -9.14 6.36
CA GLY A 88 -51.82 -9.24 5.47
C GLY A 88 -51.89 -8.17 4.38
N ASP A 89 -51.12 -7.09 4.50
CA ASP A 89 -51.07 -6.02 3.49
C ASP A 89 -49.90 -6.27 2.50
N PRO A 90 -50.17 -6.42 1.19
CA PRO A 90 -49.14 -6.57 0.17
C PRO A 90 -48.07 -5.45 0.21
N MET A 91 -48.46 -4.21 0.56
CA MET A 91 -47.52 -3.10 0.64
C MET A 91 -46.50 -3.30 1.78
N GLN A 92 -46.94 -3.81 2.92
CA GLN A 92 -46.04 -4.09 4.04
C GLN A 92 -45.10 -5.25 3.73
N GLN A 93 -45.57 -6.28 3.04
CA GLN A 93 -44.71 -7.39 2.61
C GLN A 93 -43.56 -6.89 1.71
N VAL A 94 -43.83 -5.97 0.78
CA VAL A 94 -42.80 -5.36 -0.07
C VAL A 94 -41.81 -4.53 0.76
N MET A 95 -42.29 -3.79 1.77
CA MET A 95 -41.40 -3.03 2.68
C MET A 95 -40.50 -3.94 3.52
N VAL A 96 -41.01 -5.06 4.01
CA VAL A 96 -40.21 -6.08 4.70
C VAL A 96 -39.14 -6.63 3.78
N LEU A 97 -39.50 -7.03 2.55
CA LEU A 97 -38.56 -7.56 1.57
C LEU A 97 -37.47 -6.54 1.20
N LYS A 98 -37.84 -5.27 1.04
CA LYS A 98 -36.88 -4.17 0.84
C LYS A 98 -35.88 -4.09 1.99
N ASN A 99 -36.36 -4.09 3.23
CA ASN A 99 -35.48 -4.02 4.40
C ASN A 99 -34.61 -5.28 4.56
N LEU A 100 -35.13 -6.46 4.20
CA LEU A 100 -34.36 -7.70 4.17
C LEU A 100 -33.25 -7.67 3.11
N ALA A 101 -33.53 -7.12 1.94
CA ALA A 101 -32.52 -6.89 0.90
C ALA A 101 -31.44 -5.90 1.36
N ILE A 102 -31.82 -4.84 2.09
CA ILE A 102 -30.86 -3.90 2.70
C ILE A 102 -29.95 -4.62 3.70
N ILE A 103 -30.51 -5.46 4.58
CA ILE A 103 -29.72 -6.28 5.52
C ILE A 103 -28.72 -7.18 4.77
N GLY A 104 -29.16 -7.83 3.69
CA GLY A 104 -28.28 -8.62 2.82
C GLY A 104 -27.14 -7.78 2.21
N GLY A 105 -27.46 -6.58 1.72
CA GLY A 105 -26.47 -5.63 1.21
C GLY A 105 -25.46 -5.19 2.28
N LEU A 106 -25.93 -4.93 3.51
CA LEU A 106 -25.07 -4.60 4.65
C LEU A 106 -24.18 -5.77 5.07
N ALA A 107 -24.68 -7.01 5.03
CA ALA A 107 -23.89 -8.21 5.29
C ALA A 107 -22.77 -8.39 4.23
N LEU A 108 -23.06 -8.11 2.96
CA LEU A 108 -22.03 -8.06 1.92
C LEU A 108 -21.02 -6.94 2.16
N ALA A 109 -21.48 -5.75 2.56
CA ALA A 109 -20.59 -4.65 2.91
C ALA A 109 -19.68 -5.01 4.09
N PHE A 110 -20.18 -5.74 5.09
CA PHE A 110 -19.40 -6.27 6.21
C PHE A 110 -18.32 -7.27 5.74
N ALA A 111 -18.69 -8.23 4.88
CA ALA A 111 -17.79 -9.24 4.36
C ALA A 111 -16.67 -8.63 3.49
N HIS A 112 -17.01 -7.67 2.63
CA HIS A 112 -16.06 -7.02 1.73
C HIS A 112 -15.23 -5.91 2.37
N SER A 113 -15.51 -5.52 3.62
CA SER A 113 -14.78 -4.47 4.32
C SER A 113 -13.49 -4.99 4.95
N GLN A 114 -12.47 -5.16 4.11
CA GLN A 114 -11.10 -5.44 4.51
C GLN A 114 -10.47 -4.19 5.14
N MET A 115 -10.86 -3.86 6.39
CA MET A 115 -10.31 -2.75 7.19
C MET A 115 -8.78 -2.79 7.34
N TRP A 116 -8.13 -3.91 7.00
CA TRP A 116 -6.70 -4.14 7.25
C TRP A 116 -5.81 -4.14 6.00
N SER A 117 -6.37 -4.01 4.79
CA SER A 117 -5.53 -4.14 3.58
C SER A 117 -4.72 -2.88 3.26
N HIS A 118 -5.21 -1.67 3.59
CA HIS A 118 -4.49 -0.43 3.27
C HIS A 118 -3.23 -0.18 4.13
N TYR A 119 -3.19 -0.60 5.40
CA TYR A 119 -1.99 -0.43 6.23
C TYR A 119 -0.88 -1.45 5.89
N TYR A 120 -1.27 -2.68 5.51
CA TYR A 120 -0.32 -3.73 5.14
C TYR A 120 0.14 -3.65 3.68
N ALA A 121 -0.66 -3.14 2.75
CA ALA A 121 -0.24 -2.97 1.36
C ALA A 121 0.92 -1.96 1.24
N ILE A 122 0.79 -0.80 1.89
CA ILE A 122 1.83 0.23 1.89
C ILE A 122 3.13 -0.28 2.54
N SER A 123 3.01 -1.09 3.60
CA SER A 123 4.15 -1.65 4.31
C SER A 123 4.85 -2.78 3.53
N ARG A 124 4.11 -3.57 2.73
CA ARG A 124 4.68 -4.66 1.92
C ARG A 124 5.43 -4.13 0.70
N GLU A 125 4.90 -3.12 0.02
CA GLU A 125 5.56 -2.50 -1.13
C GLU A 125 6.88 -1.83 -0.70
N ARG A 126 6.85 -1.01 0.37
CA ARG A 126 8.09 -0.37 0.87
C ARG A 126 9.14 -1.36 1.35
N ARG A 127 8.75 -2.45 2.02
CA ARG A 127 9.71 -3.48 2.47
C ARG A 127 10.34 -4.23 1.30
N GLY A 128 9.57 -4.48 0.23
CA GLY A 128 10.10 -5.07 -1.01
C GLY A 128 11.07 -4.13 -1.74
N GLU A 129 10.73 -2.86 -1.86
CA GLU A 129 11.57 -1.84 -2.50
C GLU A 129 12.88 -1.59 -1.72
N VAL A 130 12.82 -1.49 -0.39
CA VAL A 130 14.01 -1.31 0.46
C VAL A 130 14.89 -2.56 0.42
N ALA A 131 14.29 -3.76 0.44
CA ALA A 131 15.05 -5.00 0.28
C ALA A 131 15.75 -5.07 -1.10
N ALA A 132 15.07 -4.67 -2.18
CA ALA A 132 15.65 -4.62 -3.51
C ALA A 132 16.79 -3.61 -3.63
N ARG A 133 16.62 -2.39 -3.08
CA ARG A 133 17.68 -1.36 -3.05
C ARG A 133 18.90 -1.83 -2.25
N SER A 134 18.69 -2.41 -1.07
CA SER A 134 19.79 -2.94 -0.25
C SER A 134 20.50 -4.14 -0.90
N ALA A 135 19.82 -4.90 -1.78
CA ALA A 135 20.45 -5.96 -2.55
C ALA A 135 21.33 -5.37 -3.67
N GLN A 136 20.85 -4.35 -4.37
CA GLN A 136 21.61 -3.66 -5.41
C GLN A 136 22.85 -2.95 -4.85
N GLU A 137 22.74 -2.28 -3.70
CA GLU A 137 23.87 -1.66 -3.01
C GLU A 137 24.94 -2.68 -2.62
N ARG A 138 24.53 -3.85 -2.11
CA ARG A 138 25.47 -4.93 -1.77
C ARG A 138 26.19 -5.51 -2.98
N VAL A 139 25.51 -5.64 -4.12
CA VAL A 139 26.12 -6.06 -5.38
C VAL A 139 27.10 -5.00 -5.88
N HIS A 140 26.68 -3.73 -5.89
CA HIS A 140 27.52 -2.62 -6.32
C HIS A 140 28.78 -2.46 -5.45
N GLU A 141 28.65 -2.60 -4.13
CA GLU A 141 29.82 -2.61 -3.25
C GLU A 141 30.75 -3.81 -3.49
N ALA A 142 30.20 -4.98 -3.81
CA ALA A 142 31.00 -6.15 -4.14
C ALA A 142 31.78 -5.95 -5.45
N GLU A 143 31.14 -5.36 -6.47
CA GLU A 143 31.79 -4.99 -7.74
C GLU A 143 32.91 -3.96 -7.52
N LEU A 144 32.65 -2.91 -6.73
CA LEU A 144 33.68 -1.91 -6.40
C LEU A 144 34.85 -2.52 -5.62
N ARG A 145 34.59 -3.49 -4.73
CA ARG A 145 35.65 -4.21 -4.00
C ARG A 145 36.47 -5.10 -4.95
N ALA A 146 35.83 -5.79 -5.89
CA ALA A 146 36.51 -6.60 -6.90
C ALA A 146 37.38 -5.72 -7.82
N ALA A 147 36.83 -4.63 -8.36
CA ALA A 147 37.56 -3.70 -9.21
C ALA A 147 38.77 -3.07 -8.50
N ARG A 148 38.64 -2.72 -7.22
CA ARG A 148 39.77 -2.22 -6.42
C ARG A 148 40.84 -3.29 -6.16
N ALA A 149 40.43 -4.55 -6.00
CA ALA A 149 41.36 -5.66 -5.83
C ALA A 149 42.13 -5.96 -7.13
N GLU A 150 41.45 -5.93 -8.27
CA GLU A 150 42.03 -6.09 -9.61
C GLU A 150 43.02 -4.96 -9.90
N ALA A 151 42.61 -3.69 -9.74
CA ALA A 151 43.48 -2.53 -9.95
C ALA A 151 44.73 -2.55 -9.04
N ARG A 152 44.58 -3.04 -7.80
CA ARG A 152 45.72 -3.22 -6.89
C ARG A 152 46.64 -4.36 -7.33
N ALA A 153 46.09 -5.45 -7.85
CA ALA A 153 46.87 -6.55 -8.39
C ALA A 153 47.64 -6.15 -9.66
N GLU A 154 47.02 -5.38 -10.54
CA GLU A 154 47.66 -4.81 -11.74
C GLU A 154 48.79 -3.86 -11.37
N ALA A 155 48.59 -2.95 -10.40
CA ALA A 155 49.65 -2.05 -9.93
C ALA A 155 50.86 -2.82 -9.37
N LEU A 156 50.62 -3.89 -8.60
CA LEU A 156 51.68 -4.77 -8.09
C LEU A 156 52.36 -5.61 -9.18
N GLY A 157 51.64 -5.93 -10.26
CA GLY A 157 52.22 -6.57 -11.46
C GLY A 157 53.11 -5.60 -12.23
N HIS A 158 52.64 -4.36 -12.42
CA HIS A 158 53.41 -3.31 -13.10
C HIS A 158 54.69 -2.95 -12.34
N ASP A 159 54.64 -2.81 -11.02
CA ASP A 159 55.85 -2.60 -10.20
C ASP A 159 56.85 -3.76 -10.32
N ARG A 160 56.38 -5.01 -10.46
CA ARG A 160 57.27 -6.17 -10.68
C ARG A 160 57.90 -6.16 -12.05
N ASP A 161 57.15 -5.78 -13.08
CA ASP A 161 57.65 -5.64 -14.44
C ASP A 161 58.64 -4.47 -14.54
N ASP A 162 58.39 -3.35 -13.85
CA ASP A 162 59.28 -2.18 -13.84
C ASP A 162 60.58 -2.45 -13.07
N VAL A 163 60.51 -3.18 -11.94
CA VAL A 163 61.70 -3.63 -11.21
C VAL A 163 62.54 -4.60 -12.05
N SER A 164 61.90 -5.52 -12.77
CA SER A 164 62.62 -6.46 -13.65
C SER A 164 63.18 -5.80 -14.91
N HIS A 165 62.51 -4.78 -15.46
CA HIS A 165 63.05 -3.93 -16.53
C HIS A 165 64.24 -3.09 -16.05
N HIS A 166 64.19 -2.53 -14.84
CA HIS A 166 65.33 -1.80 -14.25
C HIS A 166 66.51 -2.71 -13.87
N GLU A 167 66.26 -3.95 -13.45
CA GLU A 167 67.30 -4.93 -13.13
C GLU A 167 68.00 -5.45 -14.41
N TYR A 168 67.26 -5.74 -15.48
CA TYR A 168 67.83 -6.08 -16.79
C TYR A 168 68.66 -4.95 -17.41
N GLN A 169 68.31 -3.68 -17.16
CA GLN A 169 69.05 -2.54 -17.70
C GLN A 169 70.35 -2.25 -16.92
N ARG A 170 70.45 -2.67 -15.65
CA ARG A 170 71.69 -2.57 -14.86
C ARG A 170 72.71 -3.65 -15.19
N GLU A 171 72.28 -4.86 -15.56
CA GLU A 171 73.20 -5.94 -15.92
C GLU A 171 73.89 -5.76 -17.28
N GLY A 172 73.39 -4.87 -18.14
CA GLY A 172 73.94 -4.63 -19.48
C GLY A 172 74.98 -3.51 -19.61
N ALA A 173 75.27 -2.76 -18.54
CA ALA A 173 76.14 -1.60 -18.61
C ALA A 173 77.53 -1.92 -18.02
N VAL A 174 78.46 -2.29 -18.91
CA VAL A 174 79.87 -2.48 -18.57
C VAL A 174 80.58 -1.14 -18.77
N ASP A 175 81.05 -0.57 -17.65
CA ASP A 175 82.01 0.54 -17.65
C ASP A 175 83.32 0.01 -18.26
N THR A 176 83.68 0.52 -19.44
CA THR A 176 84.79 -0.02 -20.24
C THR A 176 86.08 0.80 -20.04
N ASP A 177 85.98 1.99 -19.44
CA ASP A 177 87.09 2.92 -19.21
C ASP A 177 87.33 3.28 -17.73
N ASP A 178 86.57 2.68 -16.81
CA ASP A 178 86.73 2.72 -15.34
C ASP A 178 86.60 4.14 -14.77
N ASP A 179 85.69 4.93 -15.31
CA ASP A 179 85.38 6.29 -14.86
C ASP A 179 84.21 6.36 -13.87
N GLY A 180 83.54 5.23 -13.63
CA GLY A 180 82.41 5.08 -12.72
C GLY A 180 81.06 5.45 -13.35
N VAL A 181 80.99 5.71 -14.66
CA VAL A 181 79.76 6.04 -15.39
C VAL A 181 79.43 4.95 -16.40
N PRO A 182 78.23 4.34 -16.37
CA PRO A 182 77.90 3.26 -17.30
C PRO A 182 77.72 3.77 -18.73
N ASP A 183 78.53 3.26 -19.67
CA ASP A 183 78.56 3.73 -21.05
C ASP A 183 77.42 3.09 -21.88
N THR A 184 76.52 3.91 -22.43
CA THR A 184 75.26 3.45 -23.05
C THR A 184 75.20 3.61 -24.57
N ARG A 185 76.30 3.96 -25.25
CA ARG A 185 76.26 4.27 -26.68
C ARG A 185 76.42 3.06 -27.59
N ARG A 186 75.30 2.52 -28.05
CA ARG A 186 75.19 1.52 -29.12
C ARG A 186 75.78 2.06 -30.44
N ARG A 187 77.01 1.69 -30.77
CA ARG A 187 77.71 2.08 -32.02
C ARG A 187 77.05 1.40 -33.23
N ARG A 188 76.36 2.18 -34.08
CA ARG A 188 75.79 1.68 -35.36
C ARG A 188 76.93 1.28 -36.31
N ARG A 189 77.00 0.00 -36.68
CA ARG A 189 77.92 -0.55 -37.71
C ARG A 189 77.22 -0.51 -39.08
N TRP A 190 77.90 0.02 -40.09
CA TRP A 190 77.32 0.48 -41.36
C TRP A 190 77.76 -0.34 -42.59
N PHE A 191 78.17 -1.61 -42.42
CA PHE A 191 78.49 -2.51 -43.53
C PHE A 191 78.24 -3.95 -43.10
N ASP A 192 77.26 -4.60 -43.70
CA ASP A 192 77.20 -6.05 -43.97
C ASP A 192 76.26 -6.24 -45.19
N TRP A 193 76.78 -6.93 -46.21
CA TRP A 193 76.14 -7.32 -47.47
C TRP A 193 75.59 -8.74 -47.38
#